data_AF-A0A2A2J5A7-F1
#
_entry.id   AF-A0A2A2J5A7-F1
#
_cell.length_a   1.000
_cell.length_b   1.000
_cell.length_c   1.000
_cell.angle_alpha   90.00
_cell.angle_beta   90.00
_cell.angle_gamma   90.00
#
_symmetry.space_group_name_H-M   'P 1'
#
loop_
_entity.id
_entity.type
_entity.pdbx_description
1 polymer ?
#
loop_
_entity_poly.entity_id
_entity_poly.type
_entity_poly.pdbx_seq_one_letter_code
_entity_poly.pdbx_strand_id
1 'polypeptide(L)'
;MTFLDFLKKNRKILKNSFVIFMADHGPRFGKMAKTYTGSVETNNPLFVISVPKELRNSPIYKLLQMNSRNLQTIFDTRATLLDILKILKLETYEPEIESKTYVLSVRSKKPQEGEFKMILRRYDNEIKVVGSIDRINKYGEAGDCAPQEIERFCYCLKRKATKKATKKVTKKPNG
;
A
#
# COMPACT_ATOMS: atom_id res chain seq x y z
N MET A 1 25.51 4.42 26.56
CA MET A 1 25.49 3.78 25.23
C MET A 1 24.63 4.64 24.32
N THR A 2 25.20 5.19 23.25
CA THR A 2 24.45 6.07 22.33
C THR A 2 23.70 5.25 21.26
N PHE A 3 22.76 5.88 20.56
CA PHE A 3 22.09 5.23 19.42
C PHE A 3 23.08 4.86 18.31
N LEU A 4 24.12 5.68 18.09
CA LEU A 4 25.19 5.38 17.15
C LEU A 4 25.97 4.12 17.55
N ASP A 5 26.23 3.94 18.85
CA ASP A 5 26.90 2.74 19.36
C ASP A 5 26.04 1.49 19.15
N PHE A 6 24.73 1.60 19.32
CA PHE A 6 23.79 0.53 18.99
C PHE A 6 23.88 0.12 17.50
N LEU A 7 23.87 1.09 16.58
CA LEU A 7 23.97 0.80 15.14
C LEU A 7 25.32 0.16 14.79
N LYS A 8 26.43 0.68 15.35
CA LYS A 8 27.77 0.12 15.16
C LYS A 8 27.87 -1.30 15.68
N LYS A 9 27.36 -1.57 16.89
CA LYS A 9 27.36 -2.90 17.51
C LYS A 9 26.57 -3.92 16.68
N ASN A 10 25.48 -3.50 16.04
CA ASN A 10 24.60 -4.38 15.25
C ASN A 10 24.90 -4.39 13.74
N ARG A 11 26.01 -3.78 13.30
CA ARG A 11 26.34 -3.59 11.87
C ARG A 11 26.23 -4.86 11.02
N LYS A 12 26.62 -6.03 11.57
CA LYS A 12 26.57 -7.31 10.83
C LYS A 12 25.14 -7.68 10.44
N ILE A 13 24.20 -7.56 11.37
CA ILE A 13 22.78 -7.86 11.14
C ILE A 13 22.19 -6.82 10.19
N LEU A 14 22.41 -5.53 10.49
CA LEU A 14 21.88 -4.42 9.70
C LEU A 14 22.36 -4.40 8.24
N LYS A 15 23.55 -4.96 7.96
CA LYS A 15 24.07 -5.11 6.59
C LYS A 15 23.20 -6.03 5.73
N ASN A 16 22.51 -7.00 6.34
CA ASN A 16 21.64 -7.95 5.67
C ASN A 16 20.15 -7.74 6.00
N SER A 17 19.77 -6.53 6.37
CA SER A 17 18.38 -6.20 6.71
C SER A 17 17.92 -4.98 5.93
N PHE A 18 16.62 -4.93 5.66
CA PHE A 18 15.96 -3.67 5.40
C PHE A 18 15.91 -2.89 6.71
N VAL A 19 16.47 -1.69 6.73
CA VAL A 19 16.49 -0.82 7.91
C VAL A 19 15.73 0.44 7.56
N ILE A 20 14.64 0.71 8.27
CA ILE A 20 13.75 1.84 8.01
C ILE A 20 13.83 2.81 9.19
N PHE A 21 14.08 4.08 8.89
CA PHE A 21 13.92 5.20 9.80
C PHE A 21 12.74 6.02 9.30
N MET A 22 11.74 6.21 10.15
CA MET A 22 10.53 6.91 9.80
C MET A 22 10.09 7.82 10.94
N ALA A 23 9.72 9.05 10.61
CA ALA A 23 9.01 9.95 11.51
C ALA A 23 7.50 9.79 11.33
N ASP A 24 6.72 10.23 12.30
CA ASP A 24 5.26 10.33 12.20
C ASP A 24 4.82 11.60 11.46
N HIS A 25 5.62 12.67 11.55
CA HIS A 25 5.39 13.95 10.89
C HIS A 25 6.70 14.71 10.62
N GLY A 26 6.62 15.79 9.83
CA GLY A 26 7.74 16.72 9.66
C GLY A 26 7.81 17.78 10.78
N PRO A 27 8.63 18.83 10.65
CA PRO A 27 8.84 19.80 11.72
C PRO A 27 7.58 20.63 12.01
N ARG A 28 7.00 20.45 13.21
CA ARG A 28 5.80 21.18 13.69
C ARG A 28 6.10 22.41 14.54
N PHE A 29 7.33 22.53 15.04
CA PHE A 29 7.72 23.58 15.98
C PHE A 29 9.02 24.26 15.58
N GLY A 30 9.29 25.42 16.19
CA GLY A 30 10.52 26.19 15.96
C GLY A 30 10.47 27.06 14.70
N LYS A 31 11.60 27.71 14.40
CA LYS A 31 11.70 28.69 13.29
C LYS A 31 11.46 28.03 11.92
N MET A 32 11.87 26.78 11.74
CA MET A 32 11.71 26.05 10.46
C MET A 32 10.24 25.77 10.12
N ALA A 33 9.42 25.36 11.10
CA ALA A 33 7.99 25.11 10.90
C ALA A 33 7.20 26.36 10.45
N LYS A 34 7.70 27.57 10.75
CA LYS A 34 7.09 28.85 10.37
C LYS A 34 7.38 29.28 8.92
N THR A 35 8.30 28.59 8.24
CA THR A 35 8.58 28.87 6.83
C THR A 35 7.51 28.23 5.94
N TYR A 36 7.34 28.74 4.72
CA TYR A 36 6.45 28.11 3.73
C TYR A 36 6.78 26.62 3.53
N THR A 37 8.06 26.31 3.34
CA THR A 37 8.55 24.93 3.22
C THR A 37 8.23 24.10 4.46
N GLY A 38 8.47 24.60 5.68
CA GLY A 38 8.15 23.87 6.91
C GLY A 38 6.65 23.61 7.09
N SER A 39 5.80 24.53 6.65
CA SER A 39 4.35 24.32 6.64
C SER A 39 3.92 23.22 5.67
N VAL A 40 4.57 23.11 4.51
CA VAL A 40 4.34 22.01 3.56
C VAL A 40 4.88 20.69 4.12
N GLU A 41 6.09 20.72 4.68
CA GLU A 41 6.77 19.55 5.24
C GLU A 41 6.13 19.03 6.53
N THR A 42 5.25 19.79 7.19
CA THR A 42 4.59 19.35 8.44
C THR A 42 3.88 18.01 8.30
N ASN A 43 3.32 17.72 7.12
CA ASN A 43 2.65 16.46 6.82
C ASN A 43 3.53 15.49 6.01
N ASN A 44 4.81 15.82 5.83
CA ASN A 44 5.79 14.98 5.14
C ASN A 44 6.73 14.35 6.19
N PRO A 45 6.43 13.14 6.67
CA PRO A 45 7.33 12.45 7.59
C PRO A 45 8.66 12.13 6.90
N LEU A 46 9.75 12.26 7.66
CA LEU A 46 11.03 11.67 7.24
C LEU A 46 10.83 10.18 6.97
N PHE A 47 11.27 9.70 5.82
CA PHE A 47 11.33 8.28 5.51
C PHE A 47 12.66 7.96 4.84
N VAL A 48 13.45 7.09 5.47
CA VAL A 48 14.73 6.63 4.94
C VAL A 48 14.79 5.12 5.07
N ILE A 49 15.16 4.46 3.97
CA ILE A 49 15.31 3.01 3.91
C ILE A 49 16.71 2.64 3.44
N SER A 50 17.38 1.77 4.19
CA SER A 50 18.60 1.07 3.76
C SER A 50 18.24 -0.35 3.36
N VAL A 51 18.74 -0.77 2.19
CA VAL A 51 18.49 -2.09 1.60
C VAL A 51 19.65 -3.05 1.95
N PRO A 52 19.39 -4.36 2.16
CA PRO A 52 20.42 -5.39 2.33
C PRO A 52 21.52 -5.29 1.27
N LYS A 53 22.78 -5.51 1.66
CA LYS A 53 23.93 -5.27 0.76
C LYS A 53 23.81 -6.04 -0.56
N GLU A 54 23.32 -7.28 -0.51
CA GLU A 54 23.21 -8.17 -1.66
C GLU A 54 22.18 -7.65 -2.69
N LEU A 55 21.11 -7.01 -2.22
CA LEU A 55 20.07 -6.46 -3.07
C LEU A 55 20.46 -5.09 -3.68
N ARG A 56 21.58 -4.46 -3.30
CA ARG A 56 21.95 -3.12 -3.80
C ARG A 56 22.36 -3.07 -5.26
N ASN A 57 22.62 -4.22 -5.89
CA ASN A 57 22.89 -4.30 -7.33
C ASN A 57 21.69 -4.84 -8.13
N SER A 58 20.57 -5.11 -7.45
CA SER A 58 19.38 -5.68 -8.07
C SER A 58 18.54 -4.63 -8.83
N PRO A 59 17.66 -5.08 -9.75
CA PRO A 59 16.66 -4.21 -10.36
C PRO A 59 15.76 -3.51 -9.34
N ILE A 60 15.42 -4.16 -8.22
CA ILE A 60 14.55 -3.55 -7.21
C ILE A 60 15.21 -2.37 -6.50
N TYR A 61 16.53 -2.39 -6.30
CA TYR A 61 17.25 -1.25 -5.75
C TYR A 61 17.24 -0.05 -6.70
N LYS A 62 17.34 -0.28 -8.02
CA LYS A 62 17.19 0.78 -9.02
C LYS A 62 15.78 1.36 -9.02
N LEU A 63 14.77 0.50 -8.93
CA LEU A 63 13.36 0.92 -8.84
C LEU A 63 13.11 1.76 -7.58
N LEU A 64 13.64 1.34 -6.43
CA LEU A 64 13.52 2.08 -5.18
C LEU A 64 14.18 3.46 -5.26
N GLN A 65 15.35 3.57 -5.90
CA GLN A 65 15.99 4.86 -6.17
C GLN A 65 15.14 5.76 -7.09
N MET A 66 14.51 5.19 -8.12
CA MET A 66 13.61 5.96 -8.99
C MET A 66 12.38 6.46 -8.20
N ASN A 67 11.76 5.60 -7.40
CA ASN A 67 10.61 5.96 -6.57
C ASN A 67 10.96 7.00 -5.50
N SER A 68 12.19 7.01 -5.00
CA SER A 68 12.65 8.02 -4.02
C SER A 68 12.64 9.46 -4.55
N ARG A 69 12.53 9.64 -5.88
CA ARG A 69 12.42 10.96 -6.53
C ARG A 69 10.98 11.40 -6.78
N ASN A 70 10.01 10.56 -6.43
CA ASN A 70 8.59 10.84 -6.56
C ASN A 70 7.97 11.14 -5.21
N LEU A 71 6.82 11.82 -5.21
CA LEU A 71 6.00 11.94 -4.01
C LEU A 71 5.48 10.55 -3.62
N GLN A 72 5.69 10.16 -2.36
CA GLN A 72 5.24 8.88 -1.81
C GLN A 72 4.28 9.11 -0.66
N THR A 73 3.39 8.16 -0.46
CA THR A 73 2.41 8.16 0.63
C THR A 73 2.65 6.98 1.56
N ILE A 74 1.96 6.95 2.69
CA ILE A 74 2.03 5.82 3.62
C ILE A 74 1.52 4.51 2.98
N PHE A 75 0.67 4.59 1.95
CA PHE A 75 0.21 3.42 1.20
C PHE A 75 1.34 2.76 0.41
N ASP A 76 2.24 3.57 -0.18
CA ASP A 76 3.41 3.08 -0.91
C ASP A 76 4.41 2.41 0.04
N THR A 77 4.54 2.94 1.26
CA THR A 77 5.33 2.30 2.33
C THR A 77 4.75 0.94 2.69
N ARG A 78 3.43 0.84 2.88
CA ARG A 78 2.74 -0.44 3.15
C ARG A 78 2.95 -1.44 1.99
N ALA A 79 2.82 -0.99 0.74
CA ALA A 79 3.05 -1.83 -0.43
C ALA A 79 4.50 -2.34 -0.46
N THR A 80 5.48 -1.45 -0.23
CA THR A 80 6.90 -1.79 -0.16
C THR A 80 7.18 -2.85 0.92
N LEU A 81 6.57 -2.75 2.10
CA LEU A 81 6.71 -3.75 3.16
C LEU A 81 6.15 -5.12 2.73
N LEU A 82 5.02 -5.15 2.03
CA LEU A 82 4.45 -6.41 1.50
C LEU A 82 5.34 -7.03 0.43
N ASP A 83 5.93 -6.22 -0.43
CA ASP A 83 6.85 -6.70 -1.48
C ASP A 83 8.15 -7.25 -0.88
N ILE A 84 8.70 -6.60 0.15
CA ILE A 84 9.84 -7.13 0.92
C ILE A 84 9.49 -8.52 1.50
N LEU A 85 8.31 -8.68 2.10
CA LEU A 85 7.88 -9.97 2.63
C LEU A 85 7.73 -11.05 1.55
N LYS A 86 7.32 -10.68 0.34
CA LYS A 86 7.25 -11.63 -0.79
C LYS A 86 8.63 -12.07 -1.28
N ILE A 87 9.58 -11.15 -1.38
CA ILE A 87 10.97 -11.45 -1.76
C ILE A 87 11.58 -12.45 -0.79
N LEU A 88 11.41 -12.21 0.52
CA LEU A 88 11.88 -13.13 1.56
C LEU A 88 11.24 -14.52 1.42
N LYS A 89 9.97 -14.62 1.01
CA LYS A 89 9.32 -15.91 0.76
C LYS A 89 9.85 -16.63 -0.47
N LEU A 90 10.14 -15.91 -1.55
CA LEU A 90 10.65 -16.48 -2.79
C LEU A 90 12.09 -16.98 -2.66
N GLU A 91 12.94 -16.27 -1.91
CA GLU A 91 14.30 -16.76 -1.56
C GLU A 91 14.26 -18.05 -0.74
N THR A 92 13.17 -18.29 0.01
CA THR A 92 13.00 -19.50 0.84
C THR A 92 12.29 -20.66 0.13
N TYR A 93 11.90 -20.52 -1.14
CA TYR A 93 11.09 -21.53 -1.84
C TYR A 93 11.90 -22.34 -2.88
N GLU A 94 12.22 -23.60 -2.56
CA GLU A 94 12.71 -24.61 -3.52
C GLU A 94 11.51 -25.32 -4.20
N PRO A 95 11.51 -25.55 -5.52
CA PRO A 95 10.37 -26.14 -6.22
C PRO A 95 10.41 -27.68 -6.20
N GLU A 96 9.35 -28.32 -5.68
CA GLU A 96 9.10 -29.76 -5.84
C GLU A 96 8.05 -30.07 -6.92
N ILE A 97 8.45 -30.94 -7.85
CA ILE A 97 7.76 -31.43 -9.05
C ILE A 97 6.73 -32.50 -8.67
N GLU A 98 5.44 -32.11 -8.59
CA GLU A 98 4.21 -32.95 -8.70
C GLU A 98 3.05 -32.05 -8.25
N SER A 99 2.41 -31.31 -9.17
CA SER A 99 1.64 -30.13 -8.76
C SER A 99 0.24 -30.46 -8.20
N LYS A 100 0.18 -30.57 -6.88
CA LYS A 100 -1.05 -30.48 -6.07
C LYS A 100 -1.62 -29.03 -6.03
N THR A 101 -1.51 -28.27 -7.11
CA THR A 101 -1.70 -26.81 -7.12
C THR A 101 -2.99 -26.41 -7.88
N TYR A 102 -3.81 -25.57 -7.27
CA TYR A 102 -5.12 -25.09 -7.76
C TYR A 102 -5.10 -23.56 -7.86
N VAL A 103 -6.01 -22.98 -8.66
CA VAL A 103 -6.17 -21.52 -8.76
C VAL A 103 -7.58 -21.16 -8.32
N LEU A 104 -7.71 -20.34 -7.29
CA LEU A 104 -8.99 -19.93 -6.70
C LEU A 104 -9.25 -18.44 -6.93
N SER A 105 -10.48 -18.11 -7.36
CA SER A 105 -10.97 -16.74 -7.48
C SER A 105 -12.11 -16.50 -6.48
N VAL A 106 -12.01 -15.46 -5.65
CA VAL A 106 -12.97 -15.14 -4.58
C VAL A 106 -13.36 -13.67 -4.65
N ARG A 107 -14.66 -13.38 -4.48
CA ARG A 107 -15.19 -12.01 -4.38
C ARG A 107 -15.54 -11.66 -2.93
N SER A 108 -14.98 -10.57 -2.43
CA SER A 108 -15.32 -10.04 -1.11
C SER A 108 -16.71 -9.39 -1.11
N LYS A 109 -17.33 -9.29 0.07
CA LYS A 109 -18.60 -8.56 0.24
C LYS A 109 -18.37 -7.04 0.23
N LYS A 110 -19.45 -6.27 0.23
CA LYS A 110 -19.44 -4.81 0.42
C LYS A 110 -18.65 -4.41 1.68
N PRO A 111 -17.96 -3.25 1.69
CA PRO A 111 -18.08 -2.14 0.72
C PRO A 111 -17.14 -2.24 -0.50
N GLN A 112 -16.16 -3.15 -0.49
CA GLN A 112 -15.09 -3.12 -1.49
C GLN A 112 -15.35 -3.98 -2.73
N GLU A 113 -16.16 -5.04 -2.58
CA GLU A 113 -16.52 -5.98 -3.65
C GLU A 113 -15.34 -6.42 -4.54
N GLY A 114 -14.14 -6.47 -3.96
CA GLY A 114 -12.92 -6.83 -4.65
C GLY A 114 -12.93 -8.31 -5.02
N GLU A 115 -12.55 -8.61 -6.24
CA GLU A 115 -12.33 -9.96 -6.74
C GLU A 115 -10.84 -10.26 -6.70
N PHE A 116 -10.49 -11.38 -6.11
CA PHE A 116 -9.11 -11.77 -5.83
C PHE A 116 -8.85 -13.15 -6.40
N LYS A 117 -7.68 -13.33 -7.01
CA LYS A 117 -7.16 -14.59 -7.52
C LYS A 117 -5.95 -14.99 -6.69
N MET A 118 -5.90 -16.26 -6.31
CA MET A 118 -4.79 -16.82 -5.55
C MET A 118 -4.50 -18.23 -6.02
N ILE A 119 -3.24 -18.64 -5.91
CA ILE A 119 -2.84 -20.00 -6.19
C ILE A 119 -2.82 -20.74 -4.86
N LEU A 120 -3.39 -21.94 -4.82
CA LEU A 120 -3.45 -22.82 -3.65
C LEU A 120 -2.61 -24.05 -3.94
N ARG A 121 -1.88 -24.60 -2.99
CA ARG A 121 -1.27 -25.92 -3.07
C ARG A 121 -1.83 -26.79 -1.97
N ARG A 122 -2.32 -27.96 -2.36
CA ARG A 122 -2.80 -29.02 -1.48
C ARG A 122 -1.61 -29.87 -1.07
N TYR A 123 -1.48 -30.05 0.22
CA TYR A 123 -0.66 -31.08 0.83
C TYR A 123 -1.61 -32.16 1.34
N ASP A 124 -1.10 -33.31 1.78
CA ASP A 124 -1.91 -34.53 1.95
C ASP A 124 -3.20 -34.31 2.76
N ASN A 125 -3.21 -33.40 3.75
CA ASN A 125 -4.42 -33.04 4.53
C ASN A 125 -4.72 -31.53 4.66
N GLU A 126 -4.03 -30.65 3.94
CA GLU A 126 -4.23 -29.19 4.08
C GLU A 126 -4.07 -28.44 2.77
N ILE A 127 -4.78 -27.32 2.61
CA ILE A 127 -4.68 -26.46 1.44
C ILE A 127 -4.08 -25.12 1.86
N LYS A 128 -2.96 -24.73 1.25
CA LYS A 128 -2.25 -23.49 1.54
C LYS A 128 -2.28 -22.56 0.34
N VAL A 129 -2.42 -21.26 0.56
CA VAL A 129 -2.18 -20.27 -0.49
C VAL A 129 -0.68 -20.24 -0.79
N VAL A 130 -0.31 -20.50 -2.04
CA VAL A 130 1.06 -20.45 -2.54
C VAL A 130 1.19 -19.26 -3.50
N GLY A 131 2.10 -18.35 -3.21
CA GLY A 131 2.23 -17.09 -3.97
C GLY A 131 1.37 -15.94 -3.42
N SER A 132 1.12 -14.93 -4.25
CA SER A 132 0.35 -13.74 -3.87
C SER A 132 -1.15 -13.91 -4.10
N ILE A 133 -1.93 -13.18 -3.29
CA ILE A 133 -3.36 -12.96 -3.53
C ILE A 133 -3.47 -11.67 -4.33
N ASP A 134 -3.88 -11.78 -5.58
CA ASP A 134 -3.90 -10.67 -6.53
C ASP A 134 -5.34 -10.20 -6.75
N ARG A 135 -5.60 -8.90 -6.60
CA ARG A 135 -6.90 -8.34 -6.96
C ARG A 135 -7.02 -8.29 -8.49
N ILE A 136 -8.04 -8.92 -9.04
CA ILE A 136 -8.23 -9.07 -10.49
C ILE A 136 -9.29 -8.14 -11.07
N ASN A 137 -10.17 -7.56 -10.25
CA ASN A 137 -11.10 -6.55 -10.71
C ASN A 137 -10.58 -5.13 -10.45
N LYS A 138 -11.02 -4.20 -11.30
CA LYS A 138 -10.73 -2.77 -11.16
C LYS A 138 -11.24 -2.28 -9.80
N TYR A 139 -10.46 -1.45 -9.13
CA TYR A 139 -10.95 -0.66 -8.00
C TYR A 139 -12.01 0.30 -8.56
N GLY A 140 -13.29 0.00 -8.36
CA GLY A 140 -14.41 0.86 -8.77
C GLY A 140 -14.50 2.13 -7.90
N GLU A 141 -15.69 2.67 -7.70
CA GLU A 141 -15.98 3.81 -6.82
C GLU A 141 -15.82 3.49 -5.31
N ALA A 142 -15.20 2.37 -4.95
CA ALA A 142 -15.08 1.90 -3.56
C ALA A 142 -14.20 2.82 -2.68
N GLY A 143 -13.46 3.76 -3.28
CA GLY A 143 -12.72 4.83 -2.60
C GLY A 143 -13.46 6.17 -2.58
N ASP A 144 -14.64 6.29 -3.19
CA ASP A 144 -15.23 7.59 -3.54
C ASP A 144 -15.80 8.37 -2.35
N CYS A 145 -16.10 7.71 -1.22
CA CYS A 145 -16.61 8.38 -0.02
C CYS A 145 -16.20 7.59 1.23
N ALA A 146 -14.96 7.78 1.70
CA ALA A 146 -14.59 7.35 3.03
C ALA A 146 -15.17 8.33 4.09
N PRO A 147 -15.52 7.87 5.31
CA PRO A 147 -16.01 8.76 6.37
C PRO A 147 -15.04 9.91 6.65
N GLN A 148 -15.60 11.06 7.06
CA GLN A 148 -14.96 12.39 7.08
C GLN A 148 -13.58 12.46 7.77
N GLU A 149 -13.31 11.51 8.68
CA GLU A 149 -12.08 11.41 9.45
C GLU A 149 -10.86 10.91 8.64
N ILE A 150 -11.11 10.13 7.58
CA ILE A 150 -10.08 9.59 6.66
C ILE A 150 -10.13 10.26 5.27
N GLU A 151 -10.98 11.29 5.11
CA GLU A 151 -11.18 12.08 3.89
C GLU A 151 -9.89 12.76 3.39
N ARG A 152 -8.94 13.06 4.28
CA ARG A 152 -7.67 13.75 3.91
C ARG A 152 -6.74 12.93 3.02
N PHE A 153 -7.05 11.65 2.78
CA PHE A 153 -6.23 10.74 1.99
C PHE A 153 -6.90 10.23 0.70
N CYS A 154 -8.14 10.65 0.39
CA CYS A 154 -8.85 10.33 -0.86
C CYS A 154 -9.55 11.58 -1.45
N TYR A 155 -9.45 11.80 -2.76
CA TYR A 155 -10.11 12.92 -3.44
C TYR A 155 -11.51 12.53 -3.95
N CYS A 156 -12.57 13.08 -3.33
CA CYS A 156 -13.94 12.95 -3.81
C CYS A 156 -14.15 13.78 -5.09
N LEU A 157 -14.45 13.13 -6.23
CA LEU A 157 -15.02 13.83 -7.37
C LEU A 157 -16.43 14.27 -6.98
N LYS A 158 -16.65 15.59 -6.84
CA LYS A 158 -17.98 16.15 -6.52
C LYS A 158 -19.05 15.47 -7.37
N ARG A 159 -19.94 14.70 -6.72
CA ARG A 159 -21.14 14.16 -7.37
C ARG A 159 -21.85 15.32 -8.07
N LYS A 160 -22.01 15.25 -9.39
CA LYS A 160 -22.95 16.13 -10.10
C LYS A 160 -24.28 15.98 -9.38
N ALA A 161 -24.80 17.08 -8.84
CA ALA A 161 -26.07 17.11 -8.16
C ALA A 161 -27.12 16.40 -9.03
N THR A 162 -27.63 15.28 -8.54
CA THR A 162 -28.80 14.64 -9.11
C THR A 162 -29.90 15.70 -9.11
N LYS A 163 -30.35 16.11 -10.30
CA LYS A 163 -31.54 16.95 -10.44
C LYS A 163 -32.67 16.20 -9.74
N LYS A 164 -33.17 16.80 -8.65
CA LYS A 164 -34.29 16.32 -7.86
C LYS A 164 -35.44 15.89 -8.76
N ALA A 165 -36.07 14.78 -8.40
CA ALA A 165 -37.34 14.35 -8.95
C ALA A 165 -38.37 15.49 -8.88
N THR A 166 -38.76 16.02 -10.04
CA THR A 166 -40.01 16.77 -10.17
C THR A 166 -41.10 15.81 -10.60
N LYS A 167 -42.00 15.48 -9.67
CA LYS A 167 -43.35 15.00 -9.97
C LYS A 167 -43.99 15.98 -10.96
N LYS A 168 -44.29 15.55 -12.18
CA LYS A 168 -45.26 16.24 -13.03
C LYS A 168 -46.58 15.49 -12.95
N VAL A 169 -47.53 16.16 -12.30
CA VAL A 169 -48.96 15.86 -12.28
C VAL A 169 -49.47 15.85 -13.72
N THR A 170 -49.99 14.72 -14.18
CA THR A 170 -50.78 14.63 -15.41
C THR A 170 -52.17 15.21 -15.16
N LYS A 171 -52.43 16.42 -15.65
CA LYS A 171 -53.80 16.92 -15.83
C LYS A 171 -54.38 16.28 -17.11
N LYS A 172 -55.52 15.59 -16.97
CA LYS A 172 -56.41 15.23 -18.09
C LYS A 172 -56.91 16.50 -18.78
N PRO A 173 -57.01 16.53 -20.13
CA PRO A 173 -57.86 17.50 -20.80
C PRO A 173 -59.32 17.05 -20.75
N ASN A 174 -60.19 17.93 -20.23
CA ASN A 174 -61.60 17.99 -20.59
C ASN A 174 -61.71 19.04 -21.72
N GLY A 175 -62.43 18.73 -22.79
CA GLY A 175 -62.71 19.64 -23.90
C GLY A 175 -62.35 19.01 -25.23
#